data_AF-A0A0P1J2D2-F1
#
_entry.id   AF-A0A0P1J2D2-F1
#
_cell.length_a   1.000
_cell.length_b   1.000
_cell.length_c   1.000
_cell.angle_alpha   90.00
_cell.angle_beta   90.00
_cell.angle_gamma   90.00
#
_symmetry.space_group_name_H-M   'P 1'
#
loop_
_entity.id
_entity.type
_entity.pdbx_description
1 polymer ?
#
loop_
_entity_poly.entity_id
_entity_poly.type
_entity_poly.pdbx_seq_one_letter_code
_entity_poly.pdbx_strand_id
1 'polypeptide(L)'
;MLDHQKINQLRNDLGAEGFAEIVDIFYEEVEEVFGRIQNDGASGTDMHFLKGSGANVGFAAFSKTCQIAEHSLNEGAQADLDAVRSSFYQSKQAFVAEFLEDQS
;
A
#
# COMPACT_ATOMS: atom_id res chain seq x y z
N MET A 1 1.78 -2.65 -10.47
CA MET A 1 1.95 -1.36 -11.17
C MET A 1 2.18 -0.29 -10.14
N LEU A 2 3.26 0.48 -10.31
CA LEU A 2 3.62 1.63 -9.49
C LEU A 2 3.31 2.92 -10.24
N ASP A 3 3.02 3.99 -9.52
CA ASP A 3 2.91 5.35 -10.05
C ASP A 3 4.26 6.05 -9.89
N HIS A 4 5.06 6.00 -10.94
CA HIS A 4 6.42 6.53 -10.93
C HIS A 4 6.42 8.05 -10.80
N GLN A 5 5.40 8.74 -11.33
CA GLN A 5 5.29 10.18 -11.19
C GLN A 5 5.09 10.53 -9.71
N LYS A 6 4.16 9.85 -9.03
CA LYS A 6 3.92 10.08 -7.60
C LYS A 6 5.13 9.74 -6.74
N ILE A 7 5.81 8.62 -7.03
CA ILE A 7 7.02 8.20 -6.32
C ILE A 7 8.14 9.24 -6.46
N ASN A 8 8.44 9.65 -7.70
CA ASN A 8 9.49 10.64 -7.95
C ASN A 8 9.13 12.01 -7.36
N GLN A 9 7.87 12.41 -7.41
CA GLN A 9 7.41 13.65 -6.77
C GLN A 9 7.63 13.58 -5.26
N LEU A 10 7.21 12.50 -4.60
CA LEU A 10 7.37 12.33 -3.16
C LEU A 10 8.86 12.33 -2.76
N ARG A 11 9.72 11.66 -3.52
CA ARG A 11 11.17 11.66 -3.32
C ARG A 11 11.80 13.05 -3.49
N ASN A 12 11.34 13.82 -4.47
CA ASN A 12 11.82 15.19 -4.69
C ASN A 12 11.38 16.14 -3.58
N ASP A 13 10.16 15.99 -3.06
CA ASP A 13 9.61 16.86 -2.03
C ASP A 13 10.23 16.61 -0.65
N LEU A 14 10.57 15.36 -0.34
CA LEU A 14 11.07 14.95 0.99
C LEU A 14 12.60 14.76 1.03
N GLY A 15 13.26 14.66 -0.12
CA GLY A 15 14.64 14.18 -0.21
C GLY A 15 14.76 12.67 0.08
N ALA A 16 15.96 12.13 -0.04
CA ALA A 16 16.18 10.68 0.06
C ALA A 16 15.88 10.12 1.46
N GLU A 17 16.33 10.80 2.52
CA GLU A 17 16.14 10.35 3.92
C GLU A 17 14.67 10.39 4.32
N GLY A 18 13.99 11.53 4.11
CA GLY A 18 12.56 11.66 4.45
C GLY A 18 11.66 10.74 3.61
N PHE A 19 12.05 10.47 2.36
CA PHE A 19 11.34 9.50 1.53
C PHE A 19 11.46 8.07 2.08
N ALA A 20 12.67 7.65 2.47
CA ALA A 20 12.88 6.34 3.08
C ALA A 20 12.08 6.18 4.38
N GLU A 21 12.12 7.19 5.26
CA GLU A 21 11.37 7.19 6.53
C GLU A 21 9.86 7.03 6.30
N ILE A 22 9.28 7.80 5.37
CA ILE A 22 7.84 7.70 5.07
C ILE A 22 7.48 6.32 4.49
N VAL A 23 8.35 5.73 3.67
CA VAL A 23 8.11 4.39 3.11
C VAL A 23 8.18 3.31 4.19
N ASP A 24 9.11 3.44 5.15
CA ASP A 24 9.21 2.50 6.28
C ASP A 24 7.98 2.59 7.18
N ILE A 25 7.55 3.81 7.56
CA ILE A 25 6.31 4.02 8.32
C ILE A 25 5.11 3.45 7.58
N PHE A 26 5.01 3.68 6.27
CA PHE A 26 3.97 3.10 5.43
C PHE A 26 3.93 1.56 5.52
N TYR A 27 5.08 0.89 5.47
CA TYR A 27 5.13 -0.56 5.58
C TYR A 27 4.70 -1.05 6.97
N GLU A 28 5.12 -0.37 8.04
CA GLU A 28 4.71 -0.70 9.40
C GLU A 28 3.19 -0.58 9.58
N GLU A 29 2.60 0.54 9.13
CA GLU A 29 1.15 0.77 9.22
C GLU A 29 0.34 -0.28 8.43
N VAL A 30 0.78 -0.65 7.23
CA VAL A 30 0.09 -1.66 6.42
C VAL A 30 0.14 -3.03 7.09
N GLU A 31 1.31 -3.42 7.61
CA GLU A 31 1.47 -4.71 8.30
C GLU A 31 0.68 -4.76 9.61
N GLU A 32 0.59 -3.65 10.35
CA GLU A 32 -0.28 -3.56 11.53
C GLU A 32 -1.76 -3.79 11.16
N VAL A 33 -2.23 -3.13 10.09
CA VAL A 33 -3.60 -3.33 9.62
C VAL A 33 -3.83 -4.76 9.16
N PHE A 34 -2.88 -5.38 8.46
CA PHE A 34 -2.97 -6.80 8.07
C PHE A 34 -3.03 -7.73 9.28
N GLY A 35 -2.25 -7.46 10.33
CA GLY A 35 -2.30 -8.19 11.58
C GLY A 35 -3.66 -8.05 12.27
N ARG A 36 -4.22 -6.83 12.33
CA ARG A 36 -5.54 -6.58 12.90
C ARG A 36 -6.65 -7.31 12.15
N ILE A 37 -6.76 -7.11 10.83
CA ILE A 37 -7.88 -7.66 10.05
C ILE A 37 -7.85 -9.19 9.95
N GLN A 38 -6.68 -9.80 10.14
CA GLN A 38 -6.57 -11.26 10.21
C GLN A 38 -7.25 -11.84 11.47
N ASN A 39 -7.29 -11.10 12.57
CA ASN A 39 -7.90 -11.53 13.83
C ASN A 39 -9.36 -11.12 13.93
N ASP A 40 -9.64 -9.86 13.57
CA ASP A 40 -10.93 -9.22 13.85
C ASP A 40 -11.87 -9.15 12.64
N GLY A 41 -11.36 -9.53 11.45
CA GLY A 41 -12.03 -9.32 10.17
C GLY A 41 -11.74 -7.96 9.57
N ALA A 42 -11.97 -7.84 8.25
CA ALA A 42 -11.77 -6.59 7.53
C ALA A 42 -13.07 -5.78 7.41
N SER A 43 -12.95 -4.46 7.48
CA SER A 43 -14.01 -3.49 7.22
C SER A 43 -13.70 -2.63 6.00
N GLY A 44 -14.72 -1.95 5.47
CA GLY A 44 -14.55 -0.95 4.42
C GLY A 44 -13.61 0.19 4.86
N THR A 45 -13.61 0.55 6.15
CA THR A 45 -12.70 1.55 6.72
C THR A 45 -11.24 1.10 6.66
N ASP A 46 -10.97 -0.18 6.92
CA ASP A 46 -9.60 -0.73 6.81
C ASP A 46 -9.11 -0.66 5.36
N MET A 47 -9.96 -1.04 4.41
CA MET A 47 -9.62 -0.96 2.99
C MET A 47 -9.47 0.48 2.52
N HIS A 48 -10.28 1.40 3.03
CA HIS A 48 -10.13 2.84 2.76
C HIS A 48 -8.77 3.37 3.21
N PHE A 49 -8.35 2.99 4.43
CA PHE A 49 -7.05 3.35 4.96
C PHE A 49 -5.92 2.81 4.08
N LEU A 50 -5.91 1.50 3.80
CA LEU A 50 -4.89 0.87 2.96
C LEU A 50 -4.84 1.45 1.54
N LYS A 51 -6.01 1.77 0.97
CA LYS A 51 -6.13 2.45 -0.33
C LYS A 51 -5.41 3.79 -0.32
N GLY A 52 -5.71 4.64 0.67
CA GLY A 52 -5.12 5.97 0.79
C GLY A 52 -3.62 5.91 1.07
N SER A 53 -3.23 5.03 1.99
CA SER A 53 -1.84 4.76 2.37
C SER A 53 -1.01 4.34 1.15
N GLY A 54 -1.49 3.37 0.36
CA GLY A 54 -0.85 2.95 -0.89
C GLY A 54 -0.80 4.04 -1.96
N ALA A 55 -1.85 4.85 -2.09
CA ALA A 55 -1.87 5.97 -3.05
C ALA A 55 -0.83 7.05 -2.70
N ASN A 56 -0.61 7.31 -1.42
CA ASN A 56 0.35 8.32 -0.95
C ASN A 56 1.78 8.01 -1.34
N VAL A 57 2.18 6.73 -1.38
CA VAL A 57 3.52 6.28 -1.78
C VAL A 57 3.60 5.82 -3.24
N GLY A 58 2.51 5.91 -4.00
CA GLY A 58 2.47 5.54 -5.43
C GLY A 58 2.30 4.05 -5.71
N PHE A 59 1.80 3.26 -4.75
CA PHE A 59 1.48 1.84 -4.95
C PHE A 59 0.12 1.68 -5.64
N ALA A 60 0.01 2.16 -6.88
CA ALA A 60 -1.27 2.30 -7.60
C ALA A 60 -2.05 0.98 -7.74
N ALA A 61 -1.38 -0.14 -8.03
CA ALA A 61 -2.05 -1.44 -8.13
C ALA A 61 -2.62 -1.91 -6.78
N PHE A 62 -1.87 -1.72 -5.69
CA PHE A 62 -2.34 -2.02 -4.35
C PHE A 62 -3.55 -1.15 -3.98
N SER A 63 -3.45 0.17 -4.20
CA SER A 63 -4.56 1.11 -3.93
C SER A 63 -5.84 0.73 -4.68
N LYS A 64 -5.73 0.35 -5.96
CA LYS A 64 -6.88 -0.12 -6.75
C LYS A 64 -7.48 -1.41 -6.20
N THR A 65 -6.64 -2.34 -5.74
CA THR A 65 -7.11 -3.60 -5.15
C THR A 65 -7.86 -3.34 -3.84
N CYS A 66 -7.34 -2.46 -3.00
CA CYS A 66 -8.03 -1.99 -1.79
C CYS A 66 -9.36 -1.30 -2.10
N GLN A 67 -9.45 -0.51 -3.17
CA GLN A 67 -10.71 0.12 -3.60
C GLN A 67 -11.79 -0.91 -3.97
N ILE A 68 -11.41 -2.00 -4.65
CA ILE A 68 -12.34 -3.08 -5.01
C ILE A 68 -12.83 -3.77 -3.73
N ALA A 69 -11.92 -4.11 -2.81
CA ALA A 69 -12.26 -4.71 -1.53
C ALA A 69 -13.13 -3.80 -0.65
N GLU A 70 -12.83 -2.49 -0.61
CA GLU A 70 -13.63 -1.46 0.08
C GLU A 70 -15.07 -1.46 -0.42
N HIS A 71 -15.26 -1.49 -1.74
CA HIS A 71 -16.57 -1.52 -2.35
C HIS A 71 -17.34 -2.80 -1.96
N SER A 72 -16.72 -3.98 -2.09
CA SER A 72 -17.34 -5.24 -1.69
C SER A 72 -17.78 -5.25 -0.23
N LEU A 73 -16.91 -4.80 0.69
CA LEU A 73 -17.24 -4.76 2.12
C LEU A 73 -18.37 -3.76 2.43
N ASN A 74 -18.40 -2.61 1.77
CA ASN A 74 -19.45 -1.62 1.94
C ASN A 74 -20.82 -2.10 1.42
N GLU A 75 -20.82 -3.01 0.44
CA GLU A 75 -22.04 -3.67 -0.04
C GLU A 75 -22.44 -4.90 0.80
N GLY A 76 -21.68 -5.22 1.84
CA GLY A 76 -21.90 -6.41 2.68
C GLY A 76 -21.49 -7.73 2.00
N ALA A 77 -20.70 -7.66 0.92
CA ALA A 77 -20.11 -8.80 0.25
C ALA A 77 -18.74 -9.17 0.85
N GLN A 78 -18.25 -10.37 0.54
CA GLN A 78 -16.90 -10.78 0.90
C GLN A 78 -15.87 -10.09 0.00
N ALA A 79 -14.82 -9.55 0.61
CA ALA A 79 -13.64 -9.05 -0.10
C ALA A 79 -12.56 -10.13 -0.23
N ASP A 80 -11.80 -10.05 -1.32
CA ASP A 80 -10.62 -10.90 -1.56
C ASP A 80 -9.39 -10.29 -0.85
N LEU A 81 -9.21 -10.63 0.42
CA LEU A 81 -8.09 -10.13 1.23
C LEU A 81 -6.75 -10.73 0.81
N ASP A 82 -6.74 -11.92 0.21
CA ASP A 82 -5.53 -12.53 -0.33
C ASP A 82 -5.03 -11.76 -1.56
N ALA A 83 -5.94 -11.30 -2.43
CA ALA A 83 -5.58 -10.41 -3.53
C ALA A 83 -5.01 -9.07 -3.04
N VAL A 84 -5.59 -8.48 -1.99
CA VAL A 84 -5.08 -7.24 -1.36
C VAL A 84 -3.64 -7.44 -0.87
N ARG A 85 -3.40 -8.50 -0.09
CA ARG A 85 -2.09 -8.83 0.47
C ARG A 85 -1.06 -9.15 -0.63
N SER A 86 -1.45 -9.95 -1.63
CA SER A 86 -0.60 -10.27 -2.77
C SER A 86 -0.22 -9.01 -3.55
N SER A 87 -1.17 -8.10 -3.78
CA SER A 87 -0.88 -6.85 -4.49
C SER A 87 0.07 -5.95 -3.71
N PHE A 88 0.00 -5.93 -2.37
CA PHE A 88 0.95 -5.18 -1.55
C PHE A 88 2.38 -5.71 -1.71
N TYR A 89 2.59 -7.03 -1.53
CA TYR A 89 3.93 -7.61 -1.64
C TYR A 89 4.52 -7.51 -3.05
N GLN A 90 3.69 -7.64 -4.10
CA GLN A 90 4.13 -7.40 -5.47
C GLN A 90 4.55 -5.94 -5.70
N SER A 91 3.78 -4.99 -5.19
CA SER A 91 4.15 -3.57 -5.25
C SER A 91 5.43 -3.27 -4.46
N LYS A 92 5.59 -3.85 -3.27
CA LYS A 92 6.81 -3.71 -2.45
C LYS A 92 8.04 -4.28 -3.17
N GLN A 93 7.93 -5.47 -3.75
CA GLN A 93 9.03 -6.09 -4.50
C GLN A 93 9.45 -5.24 -5.70
N ALA A 94 8.48 -4.78 -6.52
CA ALA A 94 8.76 -3.90 -7.65
C ALA A 94 9.40 -2.59 -7.19
N PHE A 95 8.91 -2.01 -6.10
CA PHE A 95 9.42 -0.75 -5.57
C PHE A 95 10.87 -0.87 -5.12
N VAL A 96 11.21 -1.94 -4.39
CA VAL A 96 12.59 -2.19 -3.96
C VAL A 96 13.51 -2.32 -5.18
N ALA A 97 13.11 -3.13 -6.17
CA ALA A 97 13.89 -3.36 -7.39
C ALA A 97 14.13 -2.07 -8.20
N GLU A 98 13.12 -1.19 -8.27
CA GLU A 98 13.17 -0.02 -9.15
C GLU A 98 13.70 1.24 -8.47
N PHE A 99 13.58 1.36 -7.14
CA PHE A 99 13.86 2.62 -6.42
C PHE A 99 14.86 2.50 -5.26
N LEU A 100 15.19 1.29 -4.81
CA LEU A 100 16.07 1.06 -3.64
C LEU A 100 17.29 0.18 -3.91
N GLU A 101 17.43 -0.48 -5.08
CA GLU A 101 18.59 -1.35 -5.38
C GLU A 101 19.93 -0.63 -5.59
N ASP A 102 20.00 0.71 -5.49
CA ASP A 102 21.23 1.51 -5.68
C ASP A 102 21.79 2.06 -4.35
N GLN A 103 21.96 1.18 -3.36
CA GLN A 103 22.60 1.47 -2.05
C GLN A 103 23.73 0.46 -1.76
N SER A 104 24.54 0.13 -2.77
CA SER A 104 25.75 -0.69 -2.63
C SER A 104 27.03 0.12 -2.84
#